data_AF-A0A1F6GW91-F1
#
_entry.id   AF-A0A1F6GW91-F1
#
_cell.length_a   1.000
_cell.length_b   1.000
_cell.length_c   1.000
_cell.angle_alpha   90.00
_cell.angle_beta   90.00
_cell.angle_gamma   90.00
#
_symmetry.space_group_name_H-M   'P 1'
#
loop_
_entity.id
_entity.type
_entity.pdbx_description
1 polymer ?
#
loop_
_entity_poly.entity_id
_entity_poly.type
_entity_poly.pdbx_seq_one_letter_code
_entity_poly.pdbx_strand_id
1 'polypeptide(L)'
;MFIKKKSIRREGKYWNFKNTLGLLIFAVSISLFSSFIYLRFFQDSGFYINPLLPQGIYSNEVVEKKLNEKRIEFKKITQEEGAVRVILKDDSEVIFSSKKDIGTQVSSLQLTLSRLTIDGKKLKIIDFRFSNPVISFR
;
A
#
# COMPACT_ATOMS: atom_id res chain seq x y z
N MET A 1 -84.32 32.33 2.58
CA MET A 1 -83.40 31.22 2.26
C MET A 1 -82.02 31.81 2.04
N PHE A 2 -81.13 31.78 3.05
CA PHE A 2 -79.79 32.35 2.96
C PHE A 2 -78.75 31.22 3.08
N ILE A 3 -78.03 30.97 1.98
CA ILE A 3 -76.97 29.96 1.93
C ILE A 3 -75.71 30.55 2.56
N LYS A 4 -75.34 30.04 3.74
CA LYS A 4 -74.13 30.45 4.46
C LYS A 4 -72.89 29.84 3.78
N LYS A 5 -72.14 30.66 3.05
CA LYS A 5 -70.87 30.28 2.39
C LYS A 5 -69.81 29.96 3.46
N LYS A 6 -69.48 28.68 3.61
CA LYS A 6 -68.43 28.18 4.52
C LYS A 6 -67.05 28.49 3.92
N SER A 7 -66.34 29.48 4.47
CA SER A 7 -64.95 29.74 4.08
C SER A 7 -64.04 28.67 4.68
N ILE A 8 -63.36 27.92 3.81
CA ILE A 8 -62.36 26.93 4.22
C ILE A 8 -61.05 27.70 4.45
N ARG A 9 -60.72 27.93 5.73
CA ARG A 9 -59.42 28.47 6.14
C ARG A 9 -58.32 27.48 5.75
N ARG A 10 -57.52 27.85 4.74
CA ARG A 10 -56.27 27.18 4.37
C ARG A 10 -55.13 27.74 5.23
N GLU A 11 -55.11 27.41 6.52
CA GLU A 11 -53.97 27.72 7.38
C GLU A 11 -53.44 26.42 7.97
N GLY A 12 -52.15 26.13 7.71
CA GLY A 12 -51.47 24.98 8.32
C GLY A 12 -50.42 24.26 7.47
N LYS A 13 -50.13 24.68 6.23
CA LYS A 13 -49.19 23.92 5.36
C LYS A 13 -47.72 24.39 5.39
N TYR A 14 -47.44 25.61 5.88
CA TYR A 14 -46.09 26.19 5.88
C TYR A 14 -45.21 25.78 7.07
N TRP A 15 -45.79 25.21 8.13
CA TRP A 15 -45.04 24.76 9.31
C TRP A 15 -44.25 23.47 9.03
N ASN A 16 -44.79 22.58 8.18
CA ASN A 16 -44.13 21.34 7.82
C ASN A 16 -43.02 21.53 6.79
N PHE A 17 -43.08 22.58 5.95
CA PHE A 17 -42.07 22.80 4.91
C PHE A 17 -40.70 23.19 5.48
N LYS A 18 -40.67 24.00 6.54
CA LYS A 18 -39.42 24.38 7.21
C LYS A 18 -38.73 23.18 7.86
N ASN A 19 -39.52 22.30 8.48
CA ASN A 19 -39.00 21.09 9.12
C ASN A 19 -38.53 20.05 8.07
N THR A 20 -39.23 19.90 6.95
CA THR A 20 -38.79 19.03 5.85
C THR A 20 -37.51 19.54 5.20
N LEU A 21 -37.35 20.86 5.05
CA LEU A 21 -36.13 21.46 4.50
C LEU A 21 -34.94 21.25 5.44
N GLY A 22 -35.15 21.44 6.75
CA GLY A 22 -34.12 21.18 7.77
C GLY A 22 -33.66 19.72 7.78
N LEU A 23 -34.60 18.77 7.68
CA LEU A 23 -34.27 17.35 7.59
C LEU A 23 -33.48 17.00 6.33
N LEU A 24 -33.81 17.63 5.20
CA LEU A 24 -33.12 17.39 3.93
C LEU A 24 -31.67 17.90 3.99
N ILE A 25 -31.46 19.10 4.52
CA ILE A 25 -30.12 19.67 4.72
C ILE A 25 -29.31 18.78 5.66
N PHE A 26 -29.91 18.32 6.76
CA PHE A 26 -29.25 17.44 7.71
C PHE A 26 -28.83 16.09 7.10
N ALA A 27 -29.71 15.49 6.29
CA ALA A 27 -29.41 14.24 5.59
C ALA A 27 -28.25 14.41 4.60
N VAL A 28 -28.20 15.52 3.86
CA VAL A 28 -27.10 15.84 2.94
C VAL A 28 -25.79 16.03 3.71
N SER A 29 -25.82 16.76 4.83
CA SER A 29 -24.63 16.94 5.68
C SER A 29 -24.07 15.61 6.20
N ILE A 30 -24.94 14.70 6.64
CA ILE A 30 -24.53 13.36 7.08
C ILE A 30 -23.90 12.57 5.94
N SER A 31 -24.48 12.62 4.75
CA SER A 31 -23.97 11.90 3.58
C SER A 31 -22.57 12.41 3.18
N LEU A 32 -22.37 13.73 3.15
CA LEU A 32 -21.07 14.33 2.86
C LEU A 32 -20.03 14.00 3.94
N PHE A 33 -20.43 14.03 5.21
CA PHE A 33 -19.54 13.71 6.34
C PHE A 33 -19.12 12.23 6.32
N SER A 34 -20.05 11.32 6.06
CA SER A 34 -19.76 9.89 5.92
C SER A 34 -18.82 9.63 4.75
N SER A 35 -19.03 10.27 3.60
CA SER A 35 -18.12 10.18 2.45
C SER A 35 -16.73 10.70 2.78
N PHE A 36 -16.61 11.81 3.52
CA PHE A 36 -15.32 12.36 3.93
C PHE A 36 -14.56 11.40 4.86
N ILE A 37 -15.25 10.79 5.83
CA ILE A 37 -14.66 9.76 6.70
C ILE A 37 -14.22 8.56 5.86
N TYR A 38 -15.04 8.10 4.91
CA TYR A 38 -14.69 6.95 4.08
C TYR A 38 -13.40 7.21 3.27
N LEU A 39 -13.30 8.37 2.64
CA LEU A 39 -12.10 8.74 1.88
C LEU A 39 -10.86 8.88 2.79
N ARG A 40 -11.02 9.42 4.00
CA ARG A 40 -9.90 9.59 4.95
C ARG A 40 -9.41 8.31 5.59
N PHE A 41 -10.30 7.35 5.85
CA PHE A 41 -9.96 6.15 6.63
C PHE A 41 -9.81 4.89 5.79
N PHE A 42 -10.48 4.80 4.64
CA PHE A 42 -10.53 3.56 3.85
C PHE A 42 -9.84 3.67 2.49
N GLN A 43 -9.48 4.87 2.02
CA GLN A 43 -8.74 5.03 0.77
C GLN A 43 -7.21 4.85 0.95
N ASP A 44 -6.73 4.88 2.19
CA ASP A 44 -5.41 4.36 2.54
C ASP A 44 -5.50 2.83 2.58
N SER A 45 -5.46 2.20 1.40
CA SER A 45 -5.21 0.77 1.28
C SER A 45 -3.89 0.47 2.00
N GLY A 46 -4.00 -0.14 3.19
CA GLY A 46 -2.98 -0.13 4.22
C GLY A 46 -1.56 -0.29 3.70
N PHE A 47 -0.73 0.72 3.93
CA PHE A 47 0.69 0.46 4.12
C PHE A 47 0.78 -0.48 5.31
N TYR A 48 1.20 -1.72 5.07
CA TYR A 48 1.60 -2.64 6.12
C TYR A 48 2.86 -2.06 6.78
N ILE A 49 2.67 -1.16 7.73
CA ILE A 49 3.73 -0.63 8.57
C ILE A 49 3.97 -1.72 9.62
N ASN A 50 4.87 -2.64 9.32
CA ASN A 50 5.43 -3.50 10.35
C ASN A 50 6.25 -2.58 11.28
N PRO A 51 5.84 -2.36 12.54
CA PRO A 51 6.51 -1.42 13.45
C PRO A 51 7.93 -1.85 13.82
N LEU A 52 8.35 -3.05 13.39
CA LEU A 52 9.69 -3.60 13.55
C LEU A 52 10.59 -3.37 12.33
N LEU A 53 10.10 -2.75 11.25
CA LEU A 53 10.96 -2.39 10.13
C LEU A 53 11.77 -1.16 10.54
N PRO A 54 13.11 -1.29 10.67
CA PRO A 54 13.93 -0.11 10.87
C PRO A 54 13.80 0.72 9.59
N GLN A 55 13.16 1.88 9.69
CA GLN A 55 13.32 2.93 8.71
C GLN A 55 14.78 3.38 8.79
N GLY A 56 15.63 2.76 7.97
CA GLY A 56 17.07 2.96 8.09
C GLY A 56 17.86 2.13 7.10
N ILE A 57 19.03 2.65 6.76
CA ILE A 57 20.07 1.96 6.01
C ILE A 57 20.35 0.63 6.72
N TYR A 58 20.05 -0.51 6.09
CA TYR A 58 20.31 -1.82 6.67
C TYR A 58 21.80 -2.02 6.88
N SER A 59 22.25 -2.34 8.09
CA SER A 59 23.62 -2.80 8.30
C SER A 59 23.88 -4.05 7.45
N ASN A 60 25.09 -4.17 6.91
CA ASN A 60 25.52 -5.34 6.15
C ASN A 60 25.28 -6.65 6.94
N GLU A 61 25.45 -6.63 8.27
CA GLU A 61 25.21 -7.78 9.15
C GLU A 61 23.76 -8.27 9.10
N VAL A 62 22.79 -7.35 9.01
CA VAL A 62 21.37 -7.69 8.94
C VAL A 62 21.06 -8.35 7.60
N VAL A 63 21.62 -7.82 6.51
CA VAL A 63 21.46 -8.37 5.16
C VAL A 63 22.09 -9.76 5.08
N GLU A 64 23.31 -9.91 5.58
CA GLU A 64 24.03 -11.17 5.67
C GLU A 64 23.23 -12.22 6.46
N LYS A 65 22.75 -11.87 7.64
CA LYS A 65 21.92 -12.77 8.45
C LYS A 65 20.68 -13.24 7.68
N LYS A 66 19.99 -12.33 6.98
CA LYS A 66 18.78 -12.65 6.21
C LYS A 66 19.07 -13.53 5.00
N LEU A 67 20.16 -13.30 4.28
CA LEU A 67 20.60 -14.15 3.17
C LEU A 67 20.93 -15.56 3.67
N ASN A 68 21.65 -15.66 4.79
CA ASN A 68 22.02 -16.93 5.42
C ASN A 68 20.78 -17.69 5.94
N GLU A 69 19.81 -17.02 6.57
CA GLU A 69 18.52 -17.60 6.98
C GLU A 69 17.79 -18.27 5.81
N LYS A 70 17.91 -17.72 4.59
CA LYS A 70 17.31 -18.25 3.37
C LYS A 70 18.24 -19.17 2.56
N ARG A 71 19.43 -19.49 3.08
CA ARG A 71 20.45 -20.32 2.42
C ARG A 71 20.87 -19.78 1.05
N ILE A 72 20.97 -18.46 0.93
CA ILE A 72 21.44 -17.80 -0.30
C ILE A 72 22.92 -17.50 -0.15
N GLU A 73 23.75 -18.14 -0.97
CA GLU A 73 25.21 -17.96 -0.95
C GLU A 73 25.62 -16.67 -1.68
N PHE A 74 26.43 -15.83 -1.03
CA PHE A 74 26.90 -14.56 -1.57
C PHE A 74 28.42 -14.42 -1.43
N LYS A 75 29.03 -13.62 -2.31
CA LYS A 75 30.47 -13.30 -2.33
C LYS A 75 30.75 -11.98 -1.62
N LYS A 76 29.92 -10.96 -1.86
CA LYS A 76 30.18 -9.60 -1.37
C LYS A 76 28.88 -8.84 -1.16
N ILE A 77 28.84 -8.05 -0.10
CA ILE A 77 27.78 -7.07 0.17
C ILE A 77 28.43 -5.68 0.13
N THR A 78 27.80 -4.74 -0.55
CA THR A 78 28.27 -3.36 -0.68
C THR A 78 27.10 -2.41 -0.44
N GLN A 79 27.32 -1.47 0.46
CA GLN A 79 26.34 -0.45 0.79
C GLN A 79 26.43 0.70 -0.21
N GLU A 80 25.29 1.11 -0.75
CA GLU A 80 25.16 2.27 -1.62
C GLU A 80 24.11 3.22 -1.03
N GLU A 81 24.10 4.48 -1.49
CA GLU A 81 23.10 5.44 -1.04
C GLU A 81 21.68 4.98 -1.41
N GLY A 82 20.91 4.57 -0.40
CA GLY A 82 19.54 4.09 -0.59
C GLY A 82 19.40 2.68 -1.19
N ALA A 83 20.51 1.95 -1.36
CA ALA A 83 20.49 0.57 -1.85
C ALA A 83 21.57 -0.30 -1.18
N VAL A 84 21.40 -1.62 -1.27
CA VAL A 84 22.43 -2.59 -0.90
C VAL A 84 22.66 -3.49 -2.10
N ARG A 85 23.88 -3.44 -2.64
CA ARG A 85 24.32 -4.28 -3.74
C ARG A 85 24.94 -5.56 -3.18
N VAL A 86 24.48 -6.70 -3.66
CA VAL A 86 24.95 -8.03 -3.27
C VAL A 86 25.41 -8.77 -4.51
N ILE A 87 26.64 -9.28 -4.48
CA ILE A 87 27.18 -10.17 -5.51
C ILE A 87 27.00 -11.60 -5.00
N LEU A 88 26.23 -12.40 -5.72
CA LEU A 88 25.99 -13.80 -5.41
C LEU A 88 27.19 -14.68 -5.81
N LYS A 89 27.22 -15.93 -5.34
CA LYS A 89 28.35 -16.84 -5.61
C LYS A 89 28.60 -17.09 -7.10
N ASP A 90 27.57 -17.04 -7.93
CA ASP A 90 27.62 -17.21 -9.38
C ASP A 90 27.96 -15.91 -10.14
N ASP A 91 28.42 -14.87 -9.43
CA ASP A 91 28.71 -13.53 -9.97
C ASP A 91 27.48 -12.77 -10.49
N SER A 92 26.27 -13.26 -10.19
CA SER A 92 25.05 -12.50 -10.44
C SER A 92 24.90 -11.37 -9.41
N GLU A 93 24.32 -10.26 -9.86
CA GLU A 93 24.17 -9.06 -9.05
C GLU A 93 22.74 -8.90 -8.57
N VAL A 94 22.56 -8.57 -7.29
CA VAL A 94 21.26 -8.25 -6.71
C VAL A 94 21.33 -6.88 -6.05
N ILE A 95 20.40 -6.00 -6.41
CA ILE A 95 20.29 -4.68 -5.83
C ILE A 95 19.03 -4.65 -4.97
N PHE A 96 19.21 -4.57 -3.65
CA PHE A 96 18.14 -4.36 -2.69
C PHE A 96 17.90 -2.88 -2.45
N SER A 97 16.63 -2.51 -2.28
CA SER A 97 16.25 -1.18 -1.85
C SER A 97 16.37 -1.04 -0.34
N SER A 98 17.04 0.02 0.13
CA SER A 98 17.06 0.37 1.55
C SER A 98 15.74 0.97 2.04
N LYS A 99 14.81 1.30 1.12
CA LYS A 99 13.49 1.87 1.45
C LYS A 99 12.41 0.82 1.68
N LYS A 100 12.68 -0.45 1.39
CA LYS A 100 11.72 -1.56 1.48
C LYS A 100 12.21 -2.57 2.50
N ASP A 101 11.30 -3.40 3.02
CA ASP A 101 11.67 -4.49 3.92
C ASP A 101 12.68 -5.45 3.25
N ILE A 102 13.85 -5.61 3.87
CA ILE A 102 14.87 -6.54 3.39
C ILE A 102 14.41 -8.00 3.47
N GLY A 103 13.61 -8.37 4.48
CA GLY A 103 13.14 -9.74 4.65
C GLY A 103 12.26 -10.21 3.49
N THR A 104 11.34 -9.34 3.07
CA THR A 104 10.46 -9.54 1.91
C THR A 104 11.26 -9.59 0.62
N GLN A 105 12.25 -8.70 0.45
CA GLN A 105 13.12 -8.69 -0.73
C GLN A 105 13.96 -9.97 -0.83
N VAL A 106 14.58 -10.42 0.25
CA VAL A 106 15.38 -11.64 0.30
C VAL A 106 14.50 -12.88 0.08
N SER A 107 13.28 -12.92 0.62
CA SER A 107 12.33 -14.00 0.35
C SER A 107 11.90 -14.03 -1.12
N SER A 108 11.71 -12.85 -1.74
CA SER A 108 11.40 -12.73 -3.17
C SER A 108 12.58 -13.18 -4.03
N LEU A 109 13.82 -12.86 -3.63
CA LEU A 109 15.03 -13.33 -4.28
C LEU A 109 15.09 -14.87 -4.25
N GLN A 110 14.88 -15.49 -3.08
CA GLN A 110 14.90 -16.95 -2.93
C GLN A 110 13.92 -17.64 -3.89
N LEU A 111 12.69 -17.12 -3.95
CA LEU A 111 11.66 -17.63 -4.86
C LEU A 111 12.04 -17.44 -6.34
N THR A 112 12.69 -16.32 -6.67
CA THR A 112 13.14 -16.05 -8.03
C THR A 112 14.25 -17.02 -8.42
N LEU A 113 15.26 -17.19 -7.58
CA LEU A 113 16.36 -18.14 -7.82
C LEU A 113 15.88 -19.58 -7.95
N SER A 114 14.90 -20.01 -7.16
CA SER A 114 14.35 -21.37 -7.26
C SER A 114 13.63 -21.60 -8.59
N ARG A 115 12.88 -20.60 -9.08
CA ARG A 115 12.22 -20.65 -10.40
C ARG A 115 13.24 -20.65 -11.55
N LEU A 116 14.25 -19.79 -11.48
CA LEU A 116 15.30 -19.74 -12.52
C LEU A 116 16.10 -21.04 -12.62
N THR A 117 16.29 -21.73 -11.49
CA THR A 117 16.91 -23.06 -11.46
C THR A 117 16.10 -24.09 -12.24
N ILE A 118 14.76 -24.03 -12.16
CA ILE A 118 13.85 -24.91 -12.91
C ILE A 118 13.87 -24.57 -14.41
N ASP A 119 13.91 -23.28 -14.73
CA ASP A 119 13.91 -22.79 -16.12
C ASP A 119 15.26 -22.92 -16.84
N GLY A 120 16.34 -23.25 -16.11
CA GLY A 120 17.70 -23.35 -16.64
C GLY A 120 18.32 -22.01 -17.06
N LYS A 121 17.71 -20.87 -16.71
CA LYS A 121 18.20 -19.53 -17.07
C LYS A 121 19.22 -19.03 -16.05
N LYS A 122 20.33 -18.47 -16.52
CA LYS A 122 21.33 -17.84 -15.65
C LYS A 122 20.99 -16.39 -15.38
N LEU A 123 20.98 -16.06 -14.10
CA LEU A 123 20.73 -14.69 -13.66
C LEU A 123 21.96 -13.82 -13.92
N LYS A 124 21.74 -12.62 -14.45
CA LYS A 124 22.78 -11.59 -14.55
C LYS A 124 22.58 -10.54 -13.45
N ILE A 125 21.41 -9.91 -13.43
CA ILE A 125 21.08 -8.83 -12.48
C ILE A 125 19.62 -8.95 -12.03
N ILE A 126 19.33 -8.74 -10.75
CA ILE A 126 17.98 -8.44 -10.23
C ILE A 126 18.01 -7.10 -9.49
N ASP A 127 17.08 -6.20 -9.82
CA ASP A 127 16.92 -4.92 -9.13
C ASP A 127 15.55 -4.83 -8.42
N PHE A 128 15.58 -4.81 -7.08
CA PHE A 128 14.40 -4.70 -6.22
C PHE A 128 14.02 -3.25 -5.86
N ARG A 129 14.71 -2.24 -6.41
CA ARG A 129 14.36 -0.82 -6.18
C ARG A 129 12.99 -0.48 -6.75
N PHE A 130 12.60 -1.09 -7.86
CA PHE A 130 11.32 -0.89 -8.53
C PHE A 130 10.18 -1.68 -7.89
N SER A 131 8.93 -1.24 -8.06
CA SER A 131 7.74 -1.95 -7.56
C SER A 131 7.68 -3.39 -8.09
N ASN A 132 7.96 -3.55 -9.38
CA ASN A 132 8.19 -4.83 -10.03
C ASN A 132 9.69 -5.04 -10.23
N PRO A 133 10.31 -6.10 -9.68
CA PRO A 133 11.74 -6.33 -9.81
C PRO A 133 12.16 -6.47 -11.28
N VAL A 134 13.22 -5.77 -11.65
CA VAL A 134 13.78 -5.84 -13.01
C VAL A 134 14.80 -6.96 -13.05
N ILE A 135 14.63 -7.92 -13.96
CA ILE A 135 15.49 -9.10 -14.08
C ILE A 135 16.18 -9.09 -15.43
N SER A 136 17.49 -9.25 -15.43
CA SER A 136 18.32 -9.43 -16.62
C SER A 136 18.97 -10.82 -16.60
N PHE A 137 18.96 -11.47 -17.75
CA PHE A 137 19.53 -12.81 -17.96
C PHE A 137 20.82 -12.72 -18.77
N ARG A 138 21.66 -13.74 -18.62
CA ARG A 138 22.85 -13.95 -19.46
C ARG A 138 22.61 -15.12 -20.42
#